data_AF-S7PTN8-F1
#
_entry.id   AF-S7PTN8-F1
#
_cell.length_a   1.000
_cell.length_b   1.000
_cell.length_c   1.000
_cell.angle_alpha   90.00
_cell.angle_beta   90.00
_cell.angle_gamma   90.00
#
_symmetry.space_group_name_H-M   'P 1'
#
loop_
_entity.id
_entity.type
_entity.pdbx_description
1 polymer ?
#
loop_
_entity_poly.entity_id
_entity_poly.type
_entity_poly.pdbx_seq_one_letter_code
_entity_poly.pdbx_strand_id
1 'polypeptide(L)' 'EFTGELDEEGFSVTECLGGSMGLREEQLSLRYQTFCDPRLNFEQSLDLAFVVSDYLRKARCGGRKG' A
#
# COMPACT_ATOMS: atom_id res chain seq x y z
N GLU A 1 14.91 -0.51 3.90
CA GLU A 1 13.58 -0.95 4.41
C GLU A 1 12.56 0.13 4.87
N PHE A 2 12.90 1.42 5.00
CA PHE A 2 11.87 2.49 5.24
C PHE A 2 11.57 3.34 3.99
N THR A 3 12.18 3.01 2.85
CA THR A 3 12.22 3.83 1.63
C THR A 3 11.64 3.11 0.41
N GLY A 4 11.01 1.94 0.59
CA GLY A 4 10.47 1.16 -0.52
C GLY A 4 11.51 0.62 -1.51
N GLU A 5 12.80 0.65 -1.16
CA GLU A 5 13.86 0.02 -1.97
C GLU A 5 13.72 -1.51 -1.92
N LEU A 6 13.80 -2.13 -3.10
CA LEU A 6 13.85 -3.58 -3.26
C LEU A 6 15.29 -4.02 -3.04
N ASP A 7 15.62 -4.38 -1.81
CA ASP A 7 16.83 -5.13 -1.48
C ASP A 7 16.52 -6.64 -1.44
N GLU A 8 17.54 -7.49 -1.60
CA GLU A 8 17.37 -8.95 -1.63
C GLU A 8 16.90 -9.48 -0.26
N GLU A 9 17.27 -8.77 0.82
CA GLU A 9 16.96 -9.10 2.21
C GLU A 9 15.61 -8.55 2.73
N GLY A 10 15.00 -7.56 2.08
CA GLY A 10 13.85 -6.83 2.66
C GLY A 10 12.54 -7.58 2.60
N PHE A 11 11.62 -7.30 3.52
CA PHE A 11 10.37 -8.06 3.64
C PHE A 11 9.24 -7.60 2.70
N SER A 12 9.45 -6.57 1.88
CA SER A 12 8.42 -6.00 1.01
C SER A 12 8.09 -6.92 -0.17
N VAL A 13 6.80 -7.02 -0.54
CA VAL A 13 6.35 -7.83 -1.68
C VAL A 13 5.97 -6.99 -2.89
N THR A 14 6.00 -7.59 -4.07
CA THR A 14 5.61 -6.96 -5.34
C THR A 14 4.40 -7.66 -5.93
N GLU A 15 3.27 -7.62 -5.23
CA GLU A 15 2.09 -8.43 -5.58
C GLU A 15 0.93 -7.58 -6.15
N CYS A 16 0.75 -6.35 -5.67
CA CYS A 16 -0.29 -5.42 -6.15
C CYS A 16 0.28 -4.27 -6.98
N LEU A 17 -0.34 -3.95 -8.12
CA LEU A 17 0.06 -2.84 -8.99
C LEU A 17 -0.26 -1.45 -8.38
N GLY A 18 0.50 -0.43 -8.77
CA GLY A 18 0.27 0.96 -8.38
C GLY A 18 0.75 1.29 -6.96
N GLY A 19 -0.06 2.06 -6.23
CA GLY A 19 0.34 2.71 -4.97
C GLY A 19 1.22 3.94 -5.21
N SER A 20 1.64 4.61 -4.13
CA SER A 20 2.54 5.79 -4.20
C SER A 20 3.89 5.47 -4.85
N MET A 21 4.36 4.23 -4.72
CA MET A 21 5.60 3.72 -5.32
C MET A 21 5.46 3.39 -6.82
N GLY A 22 4.26 3.40 -7.38
CA GLY A 22 4.02 3.19 -8.81
C GLY A 22 4.45 1.82 -9.32
N LEU A 23 4.17 0.74 -8.57
CA LEU A 23 4.59 -0.61 -8.95
C LEU A 23 3.98 -1.03 -10.30
N ARG A 24 4.82 -1.48 -11.24
CA ARG A 24 4.43 -1.90 -12.59
C ARG A 24 4.44 -3.42 -12.76
N GLU A 25 3.81 -3.90 -13.84
CA GLU A 25 3.66 -5.33 -14.14
C GLU A 25 5.01 -6.06 -14.23
N GLU A 26 6.02 -5.41 -14.82
CA GLU A 26 7.35 -5.99 -14.99
C GLU A 26 8.07 -6.23 -13.66
N GLN A 27 7.62 -5.58 -12.59
CA GLN A 27 8.19 -5.68 -11.25
C GLN A 27 7.50 -6.76 -10.41
N LEU A 28 6.37 -7.31 -10.85
CA LEU A 28 5.62 -8.30 -10.06
C LEU A 28 6.47 -9.54 -9.77
N SER A 29 7.24 -10.01 -10.75
CA SER A 29 8.06 -11.22 -10.62
C SER A 29 9.27 -11.07 -9.69
N LEU A 30 9.60 -9.85 -9.24
CA LEU A 30 10.75 -9.62 -8.38
C LEU A 30 10.55 -10.26 -7.00
N ARG A 31 9.32 -10.21 -6.46
CA ARG A 31 9.02 -10.68 -5.11
C ARG A 31 7.54 -11.01 -4.90
N TYR A 32 6.97 -11.82 -5.79
CA TYR A 32 5.63 -12.37 -5.63
C TYR A 32 5.68 -13.63 -4.75
N GLN A 33 5.09 -13.61 -3.55
CA GLN A 33 5.23 -14.71 -2.58
C GLN A 33 3.92 -15.43 -2.25
N THR A 34 2.77 -14.80 -2.52
CA THR A 34 1.46 -15.41 -2.25
C THR A 34 1.06 -16.47 -3.26
N PHE A 35 0.45 -17.54 -2.76
CA PHE A 35 -0.17 -18.59 -3.58
C PHE A 35 -1.64 -18.33 -3.93
N CYS A 36 -2.32 -17.48 -3.14
CA CYS A 36 -3.72 -17.14 -3.36
C CYS A 36 -3.80 -15.77 -4.05
N ASP A 37 -4.37 -14.78 -3.36
CA ASP A 37 -4.52 -13.43 -3.89
C ASP A 37 -3.30 -12.55 -3.55
N PRO A 38 -2.97 -11.58 -4.43
CA PRO A 38 -1.90 -10.61 -4.19
C PRO A 38 -2.19 -9.76 -2.95
N ARG A 39 -1.17 -9.52 -2.13
CA ARG A 39 -1.27 -8.63 -0.96
C ARG A 39 -0.69 -7.25 -1.26
N LEU A 40 -1.22 -6.27 -0.54
CA LEU A 40 -0.57 -4.96 -0.43
C LEU A 40 0.76 -5.11 0.29
N ASN A 41 1.78 -4.41 -0.19
CA ASN A 41 3.02 -4.25 0.56
C ASN A 41 2.89 -3.18 1.65
N PHE A 42 3.97 -2.94 2.40
CA PHE A 42 3.98 -2.01 3.53
C PHE A 42 3.57 -0.59 3.13
N GLU A 43 4.19 -0.04 2.09
CA GLU A 43 3.90 1.32 1.60
C GLU A 43 2.45 1.44 1.12
N GLN A 44 1.97 0.47 0.33
CA GLN A 44 0.58 0.46 -0.13
C GLN A 44 -0.43 0.35 1.02
N SER A 45 -0.09 -0.38 2.07
CA SER A 45 -0.91 -0.50 3.28
C SER A 45 -0.95 0.82 4.07
N LEU A 46 0.17 1.54 4.14
CA LEU A 46 0.22 2.88 4.75
C LEU A 46 -0.57 3.91 3.93
N ASP A 47 -0.43 3.91 2.60
CA ASP A 47 -1.21 4.74 1.69
C ASP A 47 -2.71 4.55 1.97
N LEU A 48 -3.16 3.29 2.04
CA LEU A 48 -4.56 2.96 2.34
C LEU A 48 -4.97 3.45 3.73
N ALA A 49 -4.12 3.29 4.75
CA ALA A 49 -4.40 3.75 6.11
C ALA A 49 -4.61 5.28 6.16
N PHE A 50 -3.80 6.06 5.43
CA PHE A 50 -3.98 7.52 5.34
C PHE A 50 -5.26 7.90 4.60
N VAL A 51 -5.56 7.23 3.48
CA VAL A 51 -6.80 7.45 2.72
C VAL A 51 -8.03 7.19 3.60
N VAL A 52 -8.06 6.06 4.31
CA VAL A 52 -9.15 5.70 5.24
C VAL A 52 -9.24 6.70 6.39
N SER A 53 -8.10 7.10 6.97
CA SER A 53 -8.05 8.09 8.05
C SER A 53 -8.64 9.43 7.61
N ASP A 54 -8.28 9.92 6.43
CA ASP A 54 -8.81 11.18 5.88
C ASP A 54 -10.31 11.08 5.57
N TYR A 55 -10.75 9.96 4.99
CA TYR A 55 -12.17 9.68 4.76
C TYR A 55 -12.97 9.73 6.08
N LEU A 56 -12.49 9.05 7.12
CA LEU A 56 -13.15 9.02 8.42
C LEU A 56 -13.10 10.39 9.12
N ARG A 57 -12.01 11.15 8.96
CA ARG A 57 -11.90 12.53 9.47
C ARG A 57 -12.96 13.43 8.84
N LYS A 58 -13.10 13.38 7.50
CA LYS A 58 -14.13 14.14 6.76
C LYS A 58 -15.54 13.73 7.20
N ALA A 59 -15.80 12.43 7.35
CA ALA A 59 -17.09 11.93 7.83
C ALA A 59 -17.43 12.44 9.25
N ARG A 60 -16.46 12.48 10.17
CA ARG A 60 -16.66 13.02 11.53
C ARG A 60 -16.88 14.54 11.54
N CYS A 61 -16.15 15.30 10.73
CA CYS A 61 -16.27 16.76 10.68
C CYS A 61 -17.54 17.22 9.94
N GLY A 62 -18.07 16.44 9.00
CA GLY A 62 -19.32 16.73 8.28
C GLY A 62 -20.59 16.57 9.13
N GLY A 63 -20.52 15.92 10.30
CA GLY A 63 -21.65 15.71 11.22
C GLY A 63 -21.85 16.82 12.26
N ARG A 64 -20.99 17.84 12.30
CA ARG A 64 -21.07 18.93 13.28
C ARG A 64 -21.61 20.21 12.62
N LYS A 65 -22.81 20.10 12.05
CA LYS A 65 -23.70 21.26 11.86
C LYS A 65 -24.59 21.35 13.10
N GLY A 66 -24.10 22.06 14.11
CA GLY A 66 -24.78 22.40 15.35
C GLY A 66 -24.09 23.61 15.93
#